data_AF-A0AAW9BJK5-F1
#
_entry.id   AF-A0AAW9BJK5-F1
#
_cell.length_a   1.000
_cell.length_b   1.000
_cell.length_c   1.000
_cell.angle_alpha   90.00
_cell.angle_beta   90.00
_cell.angle_gamma   90.00
#
_symmetry.space_group_name_H-M   'P 1'
#
loop_
_entity.id
_entity.type
_entity.pdbx_description
1 polymer ?
#
loop_
_entity_poly.entity_id
_entity_poly.type
_entity_poly.pdbx_seq_one_letter_code
_entity_poly.pdbx_strand_id
1 'polypeptide(L)'
;MTNLPNVKKPCKDCPFRKDSLNGWLGKDRMTSILDSGSFVCHKKTHLQCAGHMLINGQDNDFVRLASRLGMEIELSGEELIFESREACIGHHDFNANE
;
A
#
# COMPACT_ATOMS: atom_id res chain seq x y z
N MET A 1 -17.76 -16.70 -2.97
CA MET A 1 -16.74 -15.63 -2.85
C MET A 1 -15.38 -16.26 -3.05
N THR A 2 -14.59 -15.75 -3.99
CA THR A 2 -13.23 -16.23 -4.20
C THR A 2 -12.32 -15.56 -3.18
N ASN A 3 -11.74 -16.34 -2.27
CA ASN A 3 -10.86 -15.79 -1.24
C ASN A 3 -9.47 -15.52 -1.83
N LEU A 4 -9.31 -14.34 -2.44
CA LEU A 4 -8.04 -13.89 -3.00
C LEU A 4 -6.99 -13.69 -1.89
N PRO A 5 -5.70 -13.97 -2.15
CA PRO A 5 -4.64 -13.88 -1.14
C PRO A 5 -4.24 -12.42 -0.87
N ASN A 6 -5.17 -11.63 -0.33
CA ASN A 6 -4.99 -10.22 -0.06
C ASN A 6 -5.55 -9.81 1.31
N VAL A 7 -4.92 -8.81 1.92
CA VAL A 7 -5.51 -8.12 3.06
C VAL A 7 -6.61 -7.18 2.54
N LYS A 8 -7.75 -7.15 3.24
CA LYS A 8 -8.95 -6.38 2.84
C LYS A 8 -8.95 -4.92 3.31
N LYS A 9 -8.16 -4.61 4.33
CA LYS A 9 -8.01 -3.26 4.91
C LYS A 9 -6.56 -3.00 5.33
N PRO A 10 -6.01 -1.78 5.17
CA PRO A 10 -4.70 -1.41 5.70
C PRO A 10 -4.58 -1.76 7.19
N CYS A 11 -3.47 -2.37 7.60
CA CYS A 11 -3.23 -2.68 9.01
C CYS A 11 -3.02 -1.40 9.84
N LYS A 12 -3.12 -1.51 11.17
CA LYS A 12 -3.00 -0.36 12.09
C LYS A 12 -1.68 0.39 11.91
N ASP A 13 -0.61 -0.36 11.70
CA ASP A 13 0.78 0.04 11.56
C ASP A 13 1.22 0.03 10.08
N CYS A 14 0.32 0.37 9.16
CA CYS A 14 0.61 0.37 7.73
C CYS A 14 1.35 1.66 7.33
N PRO A 15 2.50 1.58 6.64
CA PRO A 15 3.25 2.77 6.27
C PRO A 15 2.53 3.62 5.21
N PHE A 16 1.57 3.05 4.48
CA PHE A 16 0.77 3.79 3.50
C PHE A 16 -0.35 4.63 4.13
N ARG A 17 -0.56 4.56 5.45
CA ARG A 17 -1.61 5.33 6.12
C ARG A 17 -1.19 6.77 6.39
N LYS A 18 -2.14 7.70 6.26
CA LYS A 18 -1.98 9.14 6.58
C LYS A 18 -1.58 9.38 8.05
N ASP A 19 -1.97 8.47 8.95
CA ASP A 19 -1.66 8.51 10.38
C ASP A 19 -0.40 7.71 10.77
N SER A 20 0.40 7.28 9.79
CA SER A 20 1.70 6.66 10.05
C SER A 20 2.73 7.68 10.56
N LEU A 21 3.80 7.19 11.19
CA LEU A 21 4.88 8.04 11.68
C LEU A 21 5.57 8.77 10.51
N ASN A 22 5.65 10.10 10.58
CA ASN A 22 6.35 10.94 9.60
C ASN A 22 7.83 10.55 9.54
N GLY A 23 8.38 10.36 8.34
CA GLY A 23 9.75 9.94 8.11
C GLY A 23 10.04 8.45 8.37
N TRP A 24 9.04 7.63 8.72
CA TRP A 24 9.28 6.27 9.24
C TRP A 24 10.17 5.35 8.37
N LEU A 25 9.86 5.22 7.07
CA LEU A 25 10.62 4.34 6.18
C LEU A 25 11.77 5.06 5.46
N GLY A 26 11.74 6.38 5.39
CA GLY A 26 12.58 7.16 4.49
C GLY A 26 12.05 7.18 3.04
N LYS A 27 12.36 8.26 2.33
CA LYS A 27 11.92 8.54 0.96
C LYS A 27 12.27 7.42 -0.01
N ASP A 28 13.54 7.02 -0.04
CA ASP A 28 14.06 6.06 -1.02
C ASP A 28 13.39 4.69 -0.86
N ARG A 29 13.19 4.27 0.39
CA ARG A 29 12.52 3.00 0.68
C ARG A 29 11.04 3.05 0.30
N MET A 30 10.33 4.12 0.65
CA MET A 30 8.92 4.25 0.27
C MET A 30 8.75 4.30 -1.26
N THR A 31 9.62 5.04 -1.95
CA THR A 31 9.66 5.14 -3.41
C THR A 31 9.87 3.76 -4.04
N SER A 32 10.90 3.03 -3.61
CA SER A 32 11.18 1.68 -4.10
C SER A 32 10.02 0.70 -3.87
N ILE A 33 9.32 0.82 -2.74
CA ILE A 33 8.13 -0.01 -2.47
C ILE A 33 7.01 0.34 -3.43
N LEU A 34 6.70 1.63 -3.62
CA LEU A 34 5.62 2.07 -4.52
C LEU A 34 5.91 1.77 -5.99
N ASP A 35 7.17 1.75 -6.40
CA ASP A 35 7.60 1.35 -7.75
C ASP A 35 7.53 -0.16 -8.00
N SER A 36 7.36 -0.96 -6.94
CA SER A 36 7.17 -2.41 -7.07
C SER A 36 5.77 -2.72 -7.59
N GLY A 37 5.65 -3.60 -8.59
CA GLY A 37 4.34 -3.99 -9.13
C GLY A 37 3.43 -4.70 -8.12
N SER A 38 4.01 -5.34 -7.09
CA SER A 38 3.25 -5.92 -5.97
C SER A 38 4.04 -5.85 -4.67
N PHE A 39 3.32 -5.93 -3.54
CA PHE A 39 3.94 -5.88 -2.22
C PHE A 39 3.17 -6.74 -1.22
N VAL A 40 3.92 -7.56 -0.49
CA VAL A 40 3.37 -8.43 0.56
C VAL A 40 3.11 -7.63 1.84
N CYS A 41 2.04 -7.94 2.55
CA CYS A 41 1.75 -7.30 3.83
C CYS A 41 2.82 -7.65 4.87
N HIS A 42 3.42 -6.65 5.53
CA HIS A 42 4.44 -6.86 6.57
C HIS A 42 3.89 -7.58 7.80
N LYS A 43 2.57 -7.50 8.04
CA LYS A 43 1.88 -8.18 9.16
C LYS A 43 1.35 -9.57 8.80
N LYS A 44 0.97 -9.78 7.54
CA LYS A 44 0.45 -11.05 7.02
C LYS A 44 1.24 -11.43 5.78
N THR A 45 2.43 -11.99 5.98
CA THR A 45 3.45 -12.22 4.93
C THR A 45 3.06 -13.23 3.85
N HIS A 46 1.88 -13.85 3.96
CA HIS A 46 1.30 -14.74 2.95
C HIS A 46 0.21 -14.05 2.12
N LEU A 47 -0.06 -12.75 2.33
CA LEU A 47 -1.10 -11.98 1.66
C LEU A 47 -0.56 -10.68 1.04
N GLN A 48 -1.19 -10.23 -0.04
CA GLN A 48 -0.93 -8.93 -0.66
C GLN A 48 -1.37 -7.77 0.23
N CYS A 49 -0.60 -6.68 0.22
CA CYS A 49 -0.81 -5.53 1.08
C CYS A 49 -1.98 -4.65 0.60
N ALA A 50 -2.98 -4.44 1.48
CA ALA A 50 -4.11 -3.55 1.23
C ALA A 50 -3.69 -2.11 0.92
N GLY A 51 -2.78 -1.54 1.71
CA GLY A 51 -2.33 -0.15 1.53
C GLY A 51 -1.64 0.07 0.19
N HIS A 52 -0.79 -0.88 -0.22
CA HIS A 52 -0.09 -0.82 -1.51
C HIS A 52 -1.06 -0.98 -2.69
N MET A 53 -2.05 -1.87 -2.59
CA MET A 53 -3.07 -2.02 -3.64
C MET A 53 -3.98 -0.79 -3.74
N LEU A 54 -4.35 -0.17 -2.61
CA LEU A 54 -5.18 1.04 -2.59
C LEU A 54 -4.45 2.22 -3.22
N ILE A 55 -3.20 2.48 -2.82
CA ILE A 55 -2.46 3.66 -3.30
C ILE A 55 -2.05 3.55 -4.78
N ASN A 56 -1.77 2.34 -5.28
CA ASN A 56 -1.33 2.13 -6.66
C ASN A 56 -2.49 1.76 -7.62
N GLY A 57 -3.67 1.38 -7.11
CA GLY A 57 -4.80 1.03 -7.95
C GLY A 57 -4.44 0.04 -9.07
N GLN A 58 -4.69 0.39 -10.32
CA GLN A 58 -4.40 -0.45 -11.51
C GLN A 58 -2.91 -0.56 -11.86
N ASP A 59 -2.04 0.27 -11.28
CA ASP A 59 -0.59 0.12 -11.41
C ASP A 59 -0.08 -1.05 -10.54
N ASN A 60 -0.87 -1.50 -9.56
CA ASN A 60 -0.59 -2.73 -8.84
C ASN A 60 -0.95 -3.97 -9.69
N ASP A 61 0.03 -4.85 -9.89
CA ASP A 61 -0.08 -6.07 -10.70
C ASP A 61 -1.19 -7.00 -10.23
N PHE A 62 -1.38 -7.13 -8.91
CA PHE A 62 -2.41 -8.00 -8.34
C PHE A 62 -3.82 -7.45 -8.58
N VAL A 63 -4.00 -6.13 -8.41
CA VAL A 63 -5.25 -5.43 -8.72
C VAL A 63 -5.59 -5.54 -10.20
N ARG A 64 -4.61 -5.28 -11.06
CA ARG A 64 -4.76 -5.37 -12.51
C ARG A 64 -5.11 -6.77 -12.97
N LEU A 65 -4.46 -7.79 -12.41
CA LEU A 65 -4.73 -9.19 -12.75
C LEU A 65 -6.14 -9.61 -12.30
N ALA A 66 -6.54 -9.31 -11.06
CA ALA A 66 -7.87 -9.64 -10.57
C ALA A 66 -8.97 -8.97 -11.42
N SER A 67 -8.79 -7.69 -11.76
CA SER A 67 -9.72 -6.96 -12.63
C SER A 67 -9.86 -7.63 -14.00
N ARG A 68 -8.76 -8.02 -14.64
CA ARG A 68 -8.77 -8.74 -15.94
C ARG A 68 -9.45 -10.11 -15.87
N LEU A 69 -9.38 -10.77 -14.72
CA LEU A 69 -10.04 -12.06 -14.48
C LEU A 69 -11.49 -11.91 -14.01
N GLY A 70 -12.03 -10.69 -13.91
CA GLY A 70 -13.38 -10.44 -13.39
C GLY A 70 -13.53 -10.79 -11.91
N MET A 71 -12.44 -10.69 -11.14
CA MET A 71 -12.39 -11.02 -9.71
C MET A 71 -12.38 -9.75 -8.86
N GLU A 72 -13.22 -9.73 -7.83
CA GLU A 72 -13.31 -8.61 -6.89
C GLU A 72 -12.34 -8.79 -5.70
N ILE A 73 -11.52 -7.77 -5.41
CA ILE A 73 -10.51 -7.81 -4.33
C ILE A 73 -11.10 -7.36 -2.97
N GLU A 74 -12.28 -6.71 -2.96
CA GLU A 74 -12.98 -6.21 -1.76
C GLU A 74 -12.05 -5.40 -0.82
N LEU A 75 -11.44 -4.34 -1.35
CA LEU A 75 -10.62 -3.43 -0.56
C LEU A 75 -11.48 -2.41 0.18
N SER A 76 -11.02 -2.00 1.36
CA SER A 76 -11.63 -0.97 2.20
C SER A 76 -10.53 -0.19 2.93
N GLY A 77 -10.87 0.98 3.49
CA GLY A 77 -9.91 1.79 4.22
C GLY A 77 -9.14 2.80 3.36
N GLU A 78 -9.66 3.16 2.20
CA GLU A 78 -9.09 4.20 1.33
C GLU A 78 -8.99 5.54 2.06
N GLU A 79 -9.94 5.83 2.96
CA GLU A 79 -9.94 7.03 3.81
C GLU A 79 -8.71 7.15 4.72
N LEU A 80 -8.05 6.01 4.99
CA LEU A 80 -6.85 5.93 5.83
C LEU A 80 -5.56 6.12 5.04
N ILE A 81 -5.58 5.98 3.71
CA ILE A 81 -4.40 5.96 2.83
C ILE A 81 -4.14 7.34 2.23
N PHE A 82 -2.89 7.69 1.99
CA PHE A 82 -2.53 8.92 1.28
C PHE A 82 -3.26 9.05 -0.06
N GLU A 83 -3.65 10.27 -0.42
CA GLU A 83 -4.41 10.56 -1.65
C GLU A 83 -3.58 10.39 -2.93
N SER A 84 -2.25 10.45 -2.81
CA SER A 84 -1.34 10.19 -3.92
C SER A 84 -0.03 9.55 -3.46
N ARG A 85 0.68 8.95 -4.43
CA ARG A 85 2.03 8.40 -4.23
C ARG A 85 2.99 9.47 -3.74
N GLU A 86 2.91 10.67 -4.31
CA GLU A 86 3.78 11.81 -3.98
C GLU A 86 3.54 12.27 -2.54
N ALA A 87 2.28 12.33 -2.09
CA ALA A 87 1.96 12.67 -0.71
C ALA A 87 2.53 11.64 0.28
N CYS A 88 2.44 10.35 -0.07
CA CYS A 88 3.01 9.27 0.74
C CYS A 88 4.54 9.34 0.80
N ILE A 89 5.20 9.53 -0.35
CA ILE A 89 6.66 9.68 -0.43
C ILE A 89 7.11 10.91 0.36
N GLY A 90 6.43 12.04 0.19
CA GLY A 90 6.72 13.28 0.91
C GLY A 90 6.60 13.12 2.43
N HIS A 91 5.59 12.39 2.91
CA HIS A 91 5.46 12.03 4.32
C HIS A 91 6.60 11.15 4.85
N HIS A 92 7.30 10.44 3.98
CA HIS A 92 8.48 9.65 4.35
C HIS A 92 9.80 10.34 4.03
N ASP A 93 9.80 11.59 3.54
CA ASP A 93 10.99 12.35 3.15
C ASP A 93 11.67 13.09 4.32
N PHE A 94 11.18 12.94 5.56
CA PHE A 94 11.78 13.63 6.70
C PHE A 94 12.91 12.81 7.36
N ASN A 95 14.16 13.19 7.06
CA ASN A 95 15.31 12.83 7.88
C ASN A 95 15.43 13.80 9.05
N ALA A 96 15.02 13.38 10.24
CA ALA A 96 15.33 14.07 11.48
C ALA A 96 16.82 13.87 11.83
N ASN A 97 17.71 14.65 11.21
CA ASN A 97 19.09 14.86 11.67
C ASN A 97 19.54 16.27 11.23
N GLU A 98 19.00 17.29 11.90
CA GLU A 98 19.73 18.51 12.23
C GLU A 98 20.24 18.40 13.67
#